data_AF-A0A061QPX0-F1
#
_entry.id   AF-A0A061QPX0-F1
#
_cell.length_a   1.000
_cell.length_b   1.000
_cell.length_c   1.000
_cell.angle_alpha   90.00
_cell.angle_beta   90.00
_cell.angle_gamma   90.00
#
_symmetry.space_group_name_H-M   'P 1'
#
loop_
_entity.id
_entity.type
_entity.pdbx_description
1 polymer ?
#
loop_
_entity_poly.entity_id
_entity_poly.type
_entity_poly.pdbx_seq_one_letter_code
_entity_poly.pdbx_strand_id
1 'polypeptide(L)'
;MGQTSSFPRPEVDTYNVCAEISDPNGSLLTQQVGRSLQWFTFVLSWLQLAFYGYQSFRATMGWEETYVCIIEAIKITLDIFYMYASPATIYQTNGNTVNWLTYSEWLLTCPVILVQLCNITGLESDFNDRTMQVLISDVGAIVFGVSSAFSEGPLKMFFFLCGCCYGIFTFYHAAKIYYESYHMVPDGLCRNLVRYMAWCFYISWVGFPIIFLTGADGYGPLTIWAEVALQQIVEVLAKNVWGMLGHILRLKIHEHIIMYGDVRKPNKIKFGGKEVRILSWTDKEDENTIRKSAKHLVGRRSSFLRMRDQMKRRGIPTRGSRGTQGASRPAVPSTTSSMTAEPSTRTRRRVPQRGRKGRPGSAPSPRRGAAAAPPKWRRLRLGSRTSRQPARGPRHRPRSSSSSSR
;
A
#
# COMPACT_ATOMS: atom_id res chain seq x y z
N MET A 1 40.21 39.09 -39.50
CA MET A 1 38.74 38.99 -39.32
C MET A 1 38.45 37.72 -38.56
N GLY A 2 37.94 37.85 -37.34
CA GLY A 2 37.62 36.74 -36.45
C GLY A 2 37.00 37.30 -35.18
N GLN A 3 35.77 37.79 -35.29
CA GLN A 3 34.97 38.20 -34.14
C GLN A 3 34.63 36.93 -33.33
N THR A 4 35.27 36.76 -32.19
CA THR A 4 34.78 35.86 -31.15
C THR A 4 33.61 36.56 -30.46
N SER A 5 32.39 36.21 -30.85
CA SER A 5 31.17 36.57 -30.11
C SER A 5 31.17 35.79 -28.79
N SER A 6 31.73 36.39 -27.75
CA SER A 6 31.52 35.96 -26.37
C SER A 6 30.04 36.18 -26.03
N PHE A 7 29.24 35.11 -26.11
CA PHE A 7 27.93 35.09 -25.49
C PHE A 7 28.13 35.29 -23.98
N PRO A 8 27.56 36.34 -23.37
CA PRO A 8 27.58 36.45 -21.92
C PRO A 8 26.71 35.32 -21.37
N ARG A 9 27.30 34.41 -20.57
CA ARG A 9 26.50 33.58 -19.66
C ARG A 9 25.82 34.55 -18.70
N PRO A 10 24.49 34.53 -18.54
CA PRO A 10 23.90 35.19 -17.39
C PRO A 10 24.40 34.40 -16.18
N GLU A 11 25.34 34.99 -15.46
CA GLU A 11 25.61 34.66 -14.08
C GLU A 11 24.34 35.08 -13.34
N VAL A 12 23.38 34.15 -13.27
CA VAL A 12 22.16 34.33 -12.48
C VAL A 12 22.65 34.31 -11.04
N ASP A 13 22.89 35.48 -10.49
CA ASP A 13 23.16 35.68 -9.07
C ASP A 13 22.08 34.94 -8.28
N THR A 14 22.44 33.80 -7.72
CA THR A 14 21.61 33.00 -6.81
C THR A 14 21.12 33.84 -5.62
N TYR A 15 21.78 34.97 -5.36
CA TYR A 15 21.45 35.95 -4.34
C TYR A 15 20.30 36.90 -4.71
N ASN A 16 20.05 37.16 -6.00
CA ASN A 16 18.96 38.05 -6.42
C ASN A 16 17.60 37.33 -6.49
N VAL A 17 17.59 36.00 -6.65
CA VAL A 17 16.34 35.21 -6.59
C VAL A 17 15.75 35.22 -5.17
N CYS A 18 16.57 35.37 -4.13
CA CYS A 18 16.10 35.54 -2.74
C CYS A 18 15.33 36.83 -2.49
N ALA A 19 15.49 37.87 -3.32
CA ALA A 19 14.75 39.13 -3.16
C ALA A 19 13.31 39.02 -3.67
N GLU A 20 13.06 38.17 -4.67
CA GLU A 20 11.73 37.87 -5.22
C GLU A 20 11.00 36.77 -4.42
N ILE A 21 11.74 35.94 -3.66
CA ILE A 21 11.21 34.99 -2.66
C ILE A 21 11.10 35.63 -1.26
N SER A 22 11.07 36.96 -1.17
CA SER A 22 10.49 37.60 0.01
C SER A 22 9.00 37.62 -0.21
N ASP A 23 8.27 36.58 0.26
CA ASP A 23 6.81 36.56 0.22
C ASP A 23 6.29 37.82 0.94
N PRO A 24 5.88 38.89 0.21
CA PRO A 24 5.54 40.16 0.84
C PRO A 24 4.26 40.04 1.67
N ASN A 25 3.54 38.92 1.50
CA ASN A 25 2.25 38.61 2.10
C ASN A 25 2.34 37.49 3.14
N GLY A 26 3.51 36.87 3.31
CA GLY A 26 3.74 35.81 4.28
C GLY A 26 3.71 36.35 5.70
N SER A 27 2.53 36.40 6.31
CA SER A 27 2.42 36.79 7.72
C SER A 27 3.38 35.96 8.58
N LEU A 28 4.04 36.60 9.56
CA LEU A 28 4.95 35.92 10.50
C LEU A 28 4.28 34.69 11.13
N LEU A 29 2.97 34.75 11.34
CA LEU A 29 2.15 33.66 11.82
C LEU A 29 2.15 32.46 10.87
N THR A 30 1.89 32.65 9.57
CA THR A 30 1.89 31.57 8.58
C THR A 30 3.25 30.89 8.48
N GLN A 31 4.35 31.65 8.56
CA GLN A 31 5.70 31.10 8.58
C GLN A 31 5.98 30.29 9.84
N GLN A 32 5.60 30.80 11.03
CA GLN A 32 5.75 30.05 12.28
C GLN A 32 4.98 28.73 12.23
N VAL A 33 3.71 28.76 11.81
CA VAL A 33 2.87 27.56 11.70
C VAL A 33 3.47 26.55 10.73
N GLY A 34 3.89 26.98 9.54
CA GLY A 34 4.51 26.10 8.53
C GLY A 34 5.78 25.43 9.07
N ARG A 35 6.68 26.19 9.70
CA ARG A 35 7.90 25.65 10.31
C ARG A 35 7.62 24.71 11.47
N SER A 36 6.66 25.05 12.34
CA SER A 36 6.27 24.19 13.46
C SER A 36 5.73 22.86 12.97
N LEU A 37 4.92 22.86 11.91
CA LEU A 37 4.41 21.64 11.29
C LEU A 37 5.51 20.82 10.62
N GLN A 38 6.47 21.46 9.94
CA GLN A 38 7.63 20.74 9.39
C GLN A 38 8.44 20.02 10.48
N TRP A 39 8.74 20.70 11.60
CA TRP A 39 9.44 20.07 12.73
C TRP A 39 8.61 18.97 13.40
N PHE A 40 7.30 19.15 13.50
CA PHE A 40 6.39 18.11 13.98
C PHE A 40 6.44 16.87 13.09
N THR A 41 6.30 17.03 11.76
CA THR A 41 6.40 15.94 10.79
C THR A 41 7.77 15.28 10.86
N PHE A 42 8.85 16.06 10.97
CA PHE A 42 10.21 15.54 11.14
C PHE A 42 10.32 14.62 12.35
N VAL A 43 9.93 15.09 13.53
CA VAL A 43 10.00 14.30 14.77
C VAL A 43 9.12 13.05 14.67
N LEU A 44 7.89 13.21 14.17
CA LEU A 44 6.96 12.09 14.00
C LEU A 44 7.53 11.01 13.08
N SER A 45 8.04 11.39 11.91
CA SER A 45 8.57 10.46 10.90
C SER A 45 9.83 9.74 11.38
N TRP A 46 10.73 10.41 12.10
CA TRP A 46 11.91 9.76 12.69
C TRP A 46 11.56 8.81 13.84
N LEU A 47 10.62 9.19 14.72
CA LEU A 47 10.14 8.30 15.78
C LEU A 47 9.41 7.08 15.21
N GLN A 48 8.58 7.29 14.18
CA GLN A 48 7.87 6.21 13.49
C GLN A 48 8.84 5.29 12.75
N LEU A 49 9.88 5.83 12.13
CA LEU A 49 10.94 5.04 11.50
C LEU A 49 11.69 4.18 12.52
N ALA A 50 12.03 4.73 13.69
CA ALA A 50 12.65 3.96 14.78
C ALA A 50 11.72 2.82 15.27
N PHE A 51 10.43 3.12 15.42
CA PHE A 51 9.42 2.11 15.76
C PHE A 51 9.30 1.02 14.68
N TYR A 52 9.26 1.39 13.40
CA TYR A 52 9.22 0.45 12.27
C TYR A 52 10.48 -0.37 12.15
N GLY A 53 11.66 0.20 12.41
CA GLY A 53 12.91 -0.53 12.52
C GLY A 53 12.85 -1.60 13.61
N TYR A 54 12.43 -1.23 14.82
CA TYR A 54 12.26 -2.16 15.94
C TYR A 54 11.30 -3.31 15.62
N GLN A 55 10.17 -3.00 14.99
CA GLN A 55 9.15 -3.98 14.64
C GLN A 55 9.54 -4.83 13.41
N SER A 56 10.34 -4.29 12.49
CA SER A 56 10.97 -5.03 11.39
C SER A 56 11.96 -6.08 11.91
N PHE A 57 12.75 -5.76 12.95
CA PHE A 57 13.55 -6.77 13.65
C PHE A 57 12.71 -7.87 14.29
N ARG A 58 11.43 -7.60 14.59
CA ARG A 58 10.46 -8.59 15.07
C ARG A 58 9.73 -9.34 13.94
N ALA A 59 10.05 -9.02 12.69
CA ALA A 59 9.45 -9.54 11.46
C ALA A 59 7.94 -9.25 11.34
N THR A 60 7.39 -8.30 12.10
CA THR A 60 5.94 -8.03 12.10
C THR A 60 5.52 -6.91 11.15
N MET A 61 6.48 -6.19 10.56
CA MET A 61 6.25 -5.04 9.70
C MET A 61 6.22 -5.43 8.22
N GLY A 62 5.39 -4.73 7.45
CA GLY A 62 5.50 -4.70 6.00
C GLY A 62 6.66 -3.81 5.55
N TRP A 63 7.14 -4.08 4.35
CA TRP A 63 8.20 -3.28 3.75
C TRP A 63 7.64 -1.95 3.23
N GLU A 64 6.35 -1.91 2.90
CA GLU A 64 5.67 -0.76 2.32
C GLU A 64 5.66 0.42 3.30
N GLU A 65 5.20 0.18 4.53
CA GLU A 65 5.15 1.20 5.59
C GLU A 65 6.54 1.72 5.93
N THR A 66 7.52 0.81 5.97
CA THR A 66 8.92 1.15 6.28
C THR A 66 9.53 1.99 5.16
N TYR A 67 9.32 1.60 3.90
CA TYR A 67 9.82 2.33 2.73
C TYR A 67 9.27 3.75 2.69
N VAL A 68 7.95 3.91 2.81
CA VAL A 68 7.29 5.22 2.79
C VAL A 68 7.80 6.09 3.92
N CYS A 69 7.96 5.54 5.13
CA CYS A 69 8.48 6.29 6.28
C CYS A 69 9.94 6.72 6.12
N ILE A 70 10.77 5.93 5.44
CA ILE A 70 12.16 6.31 5.10
C ILE A 70 12.16 7.49 4.14
N ILE A 71 11.37 7.41 3.06
CA ILE A 71 11.29 8.49 2.07
C ILE A 71 10.76 9.78 2.71
N GLU A 72 9.70 9.70 3.52
CA GLU A 72 9.16 10.84 4.27
C GLU A 72 10.22 11.47 5.19
N ALA A 73 10.95 10.67 5.96
CA ALA A 73 11.99 11.16 6.86
C ALA A 73 13.15 11.85 6.10
N ILE A 74 13.54 11.32 4.95
CA ILE A 74 14.54 11.94 4.07
C ILE A 74 13.99 13.25 3.51
N LYS A 75 12.77 13.23 2.94
CA LYS A 75 12.15 14.39 2.32
C LYS A 75 11.99 15.53 3.32
N ILE A 76 11.41 15.29 4.48
CA ILE A 76 11.19 16.36 5.47
C ILE A 76 12.51 16.94 6.01
N THR A 77 13.57 16.12 6.07
CA THR A 77 14.92 16.62 6.38
C THR A 77 15.43 17.54 5.26
N LEU A 78 15.29 17.14 4.00
CA LEU A 78 15.67 17.98 2.86
C LEU A 78 14.82 19.25 2.78
N ASP A 79 13.54 19.18 3.09
CA ASP A 79 12.63 20.32 3.10
C ASP A 79 13.06 21.36 4.14
N ILE A 80 13.36 20.95 5.39
CA ILE A 80 13.80 21.88 6.44
C ILE A 80 15.08 22.65 6.07
N PHE A 81 16.05 21.99 5.43
CA PHE A 81 17.36 22.61 5.16
C PHE A 81 17.52 23.19 3.76
N TYR A 82 16.79 22.66 2.78
CA TYR A 82 17.03 22.91 1.35
C TYR A 82 15.75 23.21 0.55
N MET A 83 14.61 23.51 1.17
CA MET A 83 13.34 23.79 0.47
C MET A 83 13.50 24.74 -0.73
N TYR A 84 14.22 25.85 -0.56
CA TYR A 84 14.42 26.86 -1.61
C TYR A 84 15.64 26.59 -2.50
N ALA A 85 16.45 25.58 -2.23
CA ALA A 85 17.63 25.27 -3.02
C ALA A 85 17.22 24.47 -4.28
N SER A 86 17.82 24.79 -5.42
CA SER A 86 17.70 23.93 -6.61
C SER A 86 18.50 22.63 -6.40
N PRO A 87 17.97 21.44 -6.73
CA PRO A 87 16.73 21.17 -7.46
C PRO A 87 15.51 20.83 -6.59
N ALA A 88 15.51 21.12 -5.28
CA ALA A 88 14.34 20.86 -4.43
C ALA A 88 13.16 21.76 -4.83
N THR A 89 13.41 23.06 -5.01
CA THR A 89 12.55 23.96 -5.77
C THR A 89 13.23 24.30 -7.09
N ILE A 90 12.53 24.11 -8.20
CA ILE A 90 13.02 24.42 -9.53
C ILE A 90 12.47 25.79 -9.94
N TYR A 91 13.38 26.71 -10.22
CA TYR A 91 13.07 28.04 -10.74
C TYR A 91 13.13 28.00 -12.27
N GLN A 92 12.00 28.26 -12.91
CA GLN A 92 11.89 28.20 -14.36
C GLN A 92 12.18 29.57 -15.00
N THR A 93 12.60 29.56 -16.26
CA THR A 93 12.86 30.79 -17.04
C THR A 93 11.61 31.62 -17.34
N ASN A 94 10.42 31.04 -17.14
CA ASN A 94 9.14 31.70 -17.31
C ASN A 94 8.64 32.41 -16.04
N GLY A 95 9.38 32.30 -14.92
CA GLY A 95 9.06 32.92 -13.64
C GLY A 95 8.32 32.01 -12.66
N ASN A 96 7.85 30.83 -13.12
CA ASN A 96 7.26 29.85 -12.21
C ASN A 96 8.31 29.18 -11.32
N THR A 97 7.87 28.82 -10.12
CA THR A 97 8.61 27.93 -9.22
C THR A 97 7.85 26.63 -9.09
N VAL A 98 8.58 25.51 -9.06
CA VAL A 98 7.99 24.17 -8.94
C VAL A 98 8.66 23.44 -7.78
N ASN A 99 7.88 23.02 -6.79
CA ASN A 99 8.39 22.22 -5.68
C ASN A 99 8.63 20.76 -6.10
N TRP A 100 9.72 20.53 -6.83
CA TRP A 100 10.09 19.23 -7.35
C TRP A 100 10.34 18.18 -6.26
N LEU A 101 10.82 18.59 -5.08
CA LEU A 101 11.03 17.68 -3.97
C LEU A 101 9.72 16.96 -3.60
N THR A 102 8.60 17.68 -3.53
CA THR A 102 7.28 17.11 -3.25
C THR A 102 6.82 16.13 -4.35
N TYR A 103 6.96 16.50 -5.62
CA TYR A 103 6.54 15.60 -6.70
C TYR A 103 7.40 14.34 -6.82
N SER A 104 8.72 14.46 -6.61
CA SER A 104 9.62 13.30 -6.61
C SER A 104 9.32 12.35 -5.45
N GLU A 105 8.94 12.89 -4.29
CA GLU A 105 8.47 12.12 -3.16
C GLU A 105 7.17 11.36 -3.46
N TRP A 106 6.20 12.01 -4.11
CA TRP A 106 4.94 11.36 -4.49
C TRP A 106 5.19 10.19 -5.44
N LEU A 107 6.08 10.34 -6.43
CA LEU A 107 6.47 9.25 -7.33
C LEU A 107 7.09 8.05 -6.59
N LEU A 108 7.78 8.29 -5.48
CA LEU A 108 8.39 7.23 -4.67
C LEU A 108 7.36 6.59 -3.72
N THR A 109 6.46 7.37 -3.14
CA THR A 109 5.62 6.94 -2.02
C THR A 109 4.20 6.53 -2.43
N CYS A 110 3.53 7.28 -3.30
CA CYS A 110 2.14 7.03 -3.68
C CYS A 110 1.92 5.63 -4.30
N PRO A 111 2.77 5.16 -5.24
CA PRO A 111 2.66 3.79 -5.74
C PRO A 111 2.82 2.74 -4.65
N VAL A 112 3.71 2.95 -3.67
CA VAL A 112 3.95 2.00 -2.57
C VAL A 112 2.77 1.95 -1.60
N ILE A 113 2.17 3.11 -1.29
CA ILE A 113 0.93 3.20 -0.50
C ILE A 113 -0.18 2.40 -1.19
N LEU A 114 -0.30 2.51 -2.52
CA LEU A 114 -1.31 1.81 -3.30
C LEU A 114 -1.03 0.30 -3.42
N VAL A 115 0.24 -0.12 -3.44
CA VAL A 115 0.62 -1.53 -3.30
C VAL A 115 0.14 -2.07 -1.95
N GLN A 116 0.38 -1.33 -0.87
CA GLN A 116 -0.10 -1.71 0.46
C GLN A 116 -1.63 -1.76 0.53
N LEU A 117 -2.33 -0.81 -0.11
CA LEU A 117 -3.79 -0.82 -0.20
C LEU A 117 -4.30 -2.06 -0.93
N CYS A 118 -3.70 -2.40 -2.09
CA CYS A 118 -4.06 -3.60 -2.85
C CYS A 118 -3.83 -4.89 -2.06
N ASN A 119 -2.87 -4.88 -1.12
CA ASN A 119 -2.58 -6.00 -0.23
C ASN A 119 -2.75 -5.61 1.25
N ILE A 120 -3.93 -5.08 1.59
CA ILE A 120 -4.18 -4.51 2.93
C ILE A 120 -4.06 -5.56 4.06
N THR A 121 -4.34 -6.84 3.74
CA THR A 121 -4.18 -7.95 4.69
C THR A 121 -2.71 -8.36 4.86
N GLY A 122 -1.89 -8.03 3.88
CA GLY A 122 -0.50 -8.45 3.78
C GLY A 122 -0.33 -9.94 3.52
N LEU A 123 -1.38 -10.72 3.22
CA LEU A 123 -1.29 -12.19 3.12
C LEU A 123 -1.14 -12.70 1.69
N GLU A 124 -1.52 -11.91 0.69
CA GLU A 124 -1.46 -12.30 -0.72
C GLU A 124 -0.10 -11.91 -1.31
N SER A 125 0.45 -12.77 -2.17
CA SER A 125 1.71 -12.50 -2.90
C SER A 125 1.49 -12.06 -4.34
N ASP A 126 0.27 -12.21 -4.83
CA ASP A 126 -0.03 -12.13 -6.26
C ASP A 126 -0.81 -10.83 -6.50
N PHE A 127 -0.19 -9.90 -7.22
CA PHE A 127 -0.83 -8.67 -7.65
C PHE A 127 -1.71 -8.96 -8.88
N ASN A 128 -2.91 -8.41 -8.87
CA ASN A 128 -3.87 -8.58 -9.97
C ASN A 128 -3.80 -7.39 -10.95
N ASP A 129 -4.49 -7.51 -12.09
CA ASP A 129 -4.57 -6.43 -13.10
C ASP A 129 -5.07 -5.11 -12.51
N ARG A 130 -5.92 -5.18 -11.48
CA ARG A 130 -6.44 -4.00 -10.78
C ARG A 130 -5.34 -3.26 -10.03
N THR A 131 -4.40 -3.97 -9.41
CA THR A 131 -3.22 -3.35 -8.81
C THR A 131 -2.46 -2.55 -9.86
N MET A 132 -2.19 -3.14 -11.03
CA MET A 132 -1.49 -2.43 -12.11
C MET A 132 -2.27 -1.20 -12.59
N GLN A 133 -3.58 -1.30 -12.74
CA GLN A 133 -4.45 -0.18 -13.11
C GLN A 133 -4.37 0.99 -12.11
N VAL A 134 -4.38 0.69 -10.80
CA VAL A 134 -4.26 1.69 -9.74
C VAL A 134 -2.90 2.37 -9.76
N LEU A 135 -1.81 1.62 -9.95
CA LEU A 135 -0.45 2.17 -9.99
C LEU A 135 -0.22 3.03 -11.23
N ILE A 136 -0.64 2.56 -12.41
CA ILE A 136 -0.49 3.32 -13.66
C ILE A 136 -1.31 4.61 -13.60
N SER A 137 -2.53 4.54 -13.06
CA SER A 137 -3.37 5.73 -12.94
C SER A 137 -2.79 6.76 -11.96
N ASP A 138 -2.25 6.32 -10.84
CA ASP A 138 -1.60 7.20 -9.86
C ASP A 138 -0.34 7.88 -10.42
N VAL A 139 0.56 7.10 -11.04
CA VAL A 139 1.76 7.67 -11.68
C VAL A 139 1.38 8.65 -12.78
N GLY A 140 0.35 8.34 -13.58
CA GLY A 140 -0.16 9.27 -14.59
C GLY A 140 -0.70 10.56 -13.98
N ALA A 141 -1.45 10.48 -12.88
CA ALA A 141 -1.94 11.66 -12.17
C ALA A 141 -0.80 12.57 -11.71
N ILE A 142 0.26 11.99 -11.13
CA ILE A 142 1.44 12.74 -10.67
C ILE A 142 2.21 13.34 -11.85
N VAL A 143 2.48 12.57 -12.91
CA VAL A 143 3.22 13.04 -14.09
C VAL A 143 2.48 14.20 -14.77
N PHE A 144 1.16 14.11 -14.92
CA PHE A 144 0.37 15.21 -15.46
C PHE A 144 0.27 16.40 -14.50
N GLY A 145 0.19 16.16 -13.18
CA GLY A 145 0.26 17.22 -12.16
C GLY A 145 1.58 18.00 -12.20
N VAL A 146 2.71 17.30 -12.28
CA VAL A 146 4.04 17.89 -12.49
C VAL A 146 4.08 18.68 -13.79
N SER A 147 3.63 18.08 -14.89
CA SER A 147 3.62 18.74 -16.21
C SER A 147 2.77 20.03 -16.17
N SER A 148 1.69 20.04 -15.40
CA SER A 148 0.89 21.22 -15.13
C SER A 148 1.67 22.28 -14.35
N ALA A 149 2.37 21.91 -13.27
CA ALA A 149 3.20 22.83 -12.48
C ALA A 149 4.26 23.53 -13.35
N PHE A 150 4.90 22.78 -14.24
CA PHE A 150 5.89 23.31 -15.19
C PHE A 150 5.30 24.15 -16.34
N SER A 151 3.98 24.13 -16.52
CA SER A 151 3.30 24.79 -17.64
C SER A 151 2.69 26.14 -17.25
N GLU A 152 2.32 26.94 -18.25
CA GLU A 152 1.64 28.23 -18.07
C GLU A 152 0.39 28.34 -18.93
N GLY A 153 -0.45 29.31 -18.58
CA GLY A 153 -1.66 29.64 -19.33
C GLY A 153 -2.58 28.43 -19.53
N PRO A 154 -3.20 28.27 -20.71
CA PRO A 154 -4.14 27.18 -20.97
C PRO A 154 -3.54 25.77 -20.83
N LEU A 155 -2.24 25.59 -21.08
CA LEU A 155 -1.59 24.29 -20.98
C LEU A 155 -1.52 23.77 -19.54
N LYS A 156 -1.36 24.67 -18.55
CA LYS A 156 -1.43 24.32 -17.12
C LYS A 156 -2.78 23.66 -16.82
N MET A 157 -3.90 24.32 -17.16
CA MET A 157 -5.23 23.73 -16.95
C MET A 157 -5.44 22.42 -17.71
N PHE A 158 -4.95 22.31 -18.94
CA PHE A 158 -5.07 21.08 -19.72
C PHE A 158 -4.39 19.89 -19.01
N PHE A 159 -3.14 20.04 -18.58
CA PHE A 159 -2.43 18.99 -17.86
C PHE A 159 -3.02 18.71 -16.48
N PHE A 160 -3.47 19.75 -15.76
CA PHE A 160 -4.18 19.57 -14.49
C PHE A 160 -5.43 18.70 -14.65
N LEU A 161 -6.27 18.99 -15.65
CA LEU A 161 -7.49 18.22 -15.91
C LEU A 161 -7.18 16.77 -16.32
N CYS A 162 -6.15 16.55 -17.14
CA CYS A 162 -5.64 15.20 -17.44
C CYS A 162 -5.24 14.47 -16.15
N GLY A 163 -4.49 15.14 -15.26
CA GLY A 163 -4.12 14.61 -13.95
C GLY A 163 -5.33 14.25 -13.09
N CYS A 164 -6.36 15.11 -13.05
CA CYS A 164 -7.61 14.83 -12.35
C CYS A 164 -8.35 13.61 -12.93
N CYS A 165 -8.40 13.44 -14.24
CA CYS A 165 -9.02 12.24 -14.85
C CYS A 165 -8.32 10.95 -14.40
N TYR A 166 -6.99 10.97 -14.37
CA TYR A 166 -6.19 9.86 -13.85
C TYR A 166 -6.45 9.65 -12.34
N GLY A 167 -6.47 10.71 -11.53
CA GLY A 167 -6.74 10.64 -10.10
C GLY A 167 -8.15 10.13 -9.76
N ILE A 168 -9.18 10.51 -10.53
CA ILE A 168 -10.54 9.98 -10.39
C ILE A 168 -10.55 8.47 -10.63
N PHE A 169 -9.80 7.99 -11.62
CA PHE A 169 -9.67 6.56 -11.89
C PHE A 169 -8.96 5.84 -10.73
N THR A 170 -7.89 6.41 -10.18
CA THR A 170 -7.21 5.91 -8.97
C THR A 170 -8.19 5.82 -7.79
N PHE A 171 -8.95 6.88 -7.52
CA PHE A 171 -9.94 6.93 -6.44
C PHE A 171 -11.07 5.91 -6.61
N TYR A 172 -11.56 5.73 -7.84
CA TYR A 172 -12.59 4.74 -8.13
C TYR A 172 -12.11 3.32 -7.81
N HIS A 173 -10.90 2.97 -8.24
CA HIS A 173 -10.36 1.63 -7.98
C HIS A 173 -9.96 1.44 -6.51
N ALA A 174 -9.40 2.47 -5.86
CA ALA A 174 -9.15 2.47 -4.42
C ALA A 174 -10.45 2.25 -3.62
N ALA A 175 -11.57 2.85 -4.05
CA ALA A 175 -12.87 2.71 -3.38
C ALA A 175 -13.34 1.25 -3.41
N LYS A 176 -13.17 0.58 -4.56
CA LYS A 176 -13.47 -0.85 -4.67
C LYS A 176 -12.63 -1.65 -3.69
N ILE A 177 -11.32 -1.39 -3.64
CA ILE A 177 -10.40 -2.13 -2.78
C ILE A 177 -10.78 -1.95 -1.31
N TYR A 178 -11.09 -0.72 -0.86
CA TYR A 178 -11.58 -0.49 0.51
C TYR A 178 -12.90 -1.21 0.80
N TYR A 179 -13.85 -1.15 -0.14
CA TYR A 179 -15.15 -1.81 0.02
C TYR A 179 -15.00 -3.34 0.12
N GLU A 180 -14.23 -3.94 -0.79
CA GLU A 180 -13.93 -5.37 -0.77
C GLU A 180 -13.19 -5.76 0.53
N SER A 181 -12.21 -4.95 0.93
CA SER A 181 -11.43 -5.16 2.16
C SER A 181 -12.30 -5.10 3.41
N TYR A 182 -13.24 -4.16 3.48
CA TYR A 182 -14.17 -4.02 4.61
C TYR A 182 -15.02 -5.28 4.83
N HIS A 183 -15.47 -5.91 3.73
CA HIS A 183 -16.22 -7.15 3.80
C HIS A 183 -15.36 -8.41 3.92
N MET A 184 -14.06 -8.30 3.61
CA MET A 184 -13.11 -9.40 3.73
C MET A 184 -12.61 -9.57 5.17
N VAL A 185 -12.22 -8.48 5.85
CA VAL A 185 -11.61 -8.53 7.19
C VAL A 185 -12.59 -8.97 8.29
N PRO A 186 -12.09 -9.51 9.42
CA PRO A 186 -12.94 -9.87 10.56
C PRO A 186 -13.80 -8.70 11.05
N ASP A 187 -15.00 -9.03 11.53
CA ASP A 187 -15.92 -8.08 12.15
C ASP A 187 -15.30 -7.40 13.39
N GLY A 188 -15.81 -6.21 13.74
CA GLY A 188 -15.30 -5.43 14.88
C GLY A 188 -14.16 -4.48 14.50
N LEU A 189 -13.04 -4.56 15.23
CA LEU A 189 -11.96 -3.57 15.15
C LEU A 189 -11.34 -3.48 13.74
N CYS A 190 -11.10 -4.61 13.06
CA CYS A 190 -10.48 -4.61 11.75
C CYS A 190 -11.31 -3.84 10.71
N ARG A 191 -12.63 -3.98 10.73
CA ARG A 191 -13.54 -3.19 9.87
C ARG A 191 -13.48 -1.69 10.15
N ASN A 192 -13.40 -1.31 11.43
CA ASN A 192 -13.27 0.10 11.80
C ASN A 192 -11.92 0.66 11.34
N LEU A 193 -10.83 -0.10 11.48
CA LEU A 193 -9.52 0.30 10.97
C LEU A 193 -9.54 0.52 9.45
N VAL A 194 -10.13 -0.41 8.68
CA VAL A 194 -10.30 -0.23 7.22
C VAL A 194 -11.08 1.05 6.90
N ARG A 195 -12.15 1.35 7.66
CA ARG A 195 -12.93 2.58 7.50
C ARG A 195 -12.10 3.84 7.80
N TYR A 196 -11.33 3.84 8.88
CA TYR A 196 -10.46 4.97 9.23
C TYR A 196 -9.35 5.17 8.20
N MET A 197 -8.75 4.09 7.71
CA MET A 197 -7.79 4.15 6.60
C MET A 197 -8.41 4.78 5.35
N ALA A 198 -9.64 4.39 4.99
CA ALA A 198 -10.35 4.99 3.86
C ALA A 198 -10.58 6.50 4.06
N TRP A 199 -11.02 6.92 5.24
CA TRP A 199 -11.20 8.34 5.57
C TRP A 199 -9.88 9.11 5.47
N CYS A 200 -8.81 8.63 6.10
CA CYS A 200 -7.49 9.24 6.01
C CYS A 200 -7.02 9.37 4.56
N PHE A 201 -7.17 8.30 3.76
CA PHE A 201 -6.79 8.27 2.36
C PHE A 201 -7.55 9.34 1.55
N TYR A 202 -8.88 9.35 1.56
CA TYR A 202 -9.64 10.29 0.74
C TYR A 202 -9.51 11.74 1.18
N ILE A 203 -9.49 12.00 2.50
CA ILE A 203 -9.35 13.38 3.01
C ILE A 203 -7.98 13.95 2.62
N SER A 204 -6.91 13.19 2.83
CA SER A 204 -5.56 13.67 2.48
C SER A 204 -5.36 13.74 0.96
N TRP A 205 -5.77 12.71 0.21
CA TRP A 205 -5.49 12.65 -1.22
C TRP A 205 -6.32 13.64 -2.05
N VAL A 206 -7.54 13.97 -1.62
CA VAL A 206 -8.32 15.07 -2.22
C VAL A 206 -7.72 16.44 -1.84
N GLY A 207 -7.04 16.52 -0.69
CA GLY A 207 -6.31 17.71 -0.27
C GLY A 207 -5.24 18.14 -1.27
N PHE A 208 -4.48 17.21 -1.86
CA PHE A 208 -3.40 17.53 -2.81
C PHE A 208 -3.84 18.37 -4.03
N PRO A 209 -4.86 17.98 -4.84
CA PRO A 209 -5.29 18.81 -5.96
C PRO A 209 -5.93 20.13 -5.52
N ILE A 210 -6.53 20.20 -4.33
CA ILE A 210 -7.05 21.47 -3.77
C ILE A 210 -5.89 22.41 -3.43
N ILE A 211 -4.87 21.90 -2.73
CA ILE A 211 -3.65 22.64 -2.41
C ILE A 211 -2.96 23.09 -3.70
N PHE A 212 -2.84 22.21 -4.71
CA PHE A 212 -2.28 22.57 -6.02
C PHE A 212 -3.00 23.78 -6.63
N LEU A 213 -4.33 23.76 -6.72
CA LEU A 213 -5.10 24.86 -7.32
C LEU A 213 -4.99 26.17 -6.53
N THR A 214 -4.94 26.05 -5.20
CA THR A 214 -4.94 27.20 -4.29
C THR A 214 -3.54 27.72 -3.94
N GLY A 215 -2.50 26.94 -4.24
CA GLY A 215 -1.09 27.20 -3.97
C GLY A 215 -0.37 27.90 -5.12
N ALA A 216 0.94 28.02 -4.95
CA ALA A 216 1.86 28.70 -5.88
C ALA A 216 1.95 27.98 -7.23
N ASP A 217 1.85 26.65 -7.25
CA ASP A 217 1.83 25.85 -8.48
C ASP A 217 0.56 26.09 -9.32
N GLY A 218 -0.53 26.57 -8.71
CA GLY A 218 -1.84 26.77 -9.33
C GLY A 218 -2.11 28.22 -9.73
N TYR A 219 -3.27 28.73 -9.28
CA TYR A 219 -3.74 30.11 -9.52
C TYR A 219 -4.09 30.83 -8.22
N GLY A 220 -3.83 30.18 -7.09
CA GLY A 220 -4.49 30.55 -5.85
C GLY A 220 -3.71 31.57 -5.02
N PRO A 221 -4.39 32.11 -4.00
CA PRO A 221 -3.84 33.17 -3.17
C PRO A 221 -3.02 32.66 -1.98
N LEU A 222 -2.80 31.36 -1.84
CA LEU A 222 -2.06 30.85 -0.68
C LEU A 222 -0.61 31.32 -0.71
N THR A 223 -0.16 31.81 0.43
CA THR A 223 1.26 32.05 0.68
C THR A 223 2.02 30.74 0.68
N ILE A 224 3.32 30.79 0.36
CA ILE A 224 4.18 29.60 0.31
C ILE A 224 4.15 28.86 1.66
N TRP A 225 4.16 29.60 2.77
CA TRP A 225 4.13 28.99 4.10
C TRP A 225 2.77 28.40 4.49
N ALA A 226 1.66 28.96 3.99
CA ALA A 226 0.34 28.35 4.17
C ALA A 226 0.21 27.06 3.36
N GLU A 227 0.73 27.04 2.12
CA GLU A 227 0.83 25.84 1.31
C GLU A 227 1.67 24.77 2.01
N VAL A 228 2.87 25.11 2.49
CA VAL A 228 3.72 24.20 3.28
C VAL A 228 2.95 23.65 4.47
N ALA A 229 2.27 24.49 5.26
CA ALA A 229 1.50 24.05 6.42
C ALA A 229 0.41 23.02 6.05
N LEU A 230 -0.39 23.32 5.02
CA LEU A 230 -1.44 22.41 4.55
C LEU A 230 -0.86 21.11 4.00
N GLN A 231 0.24 21.22 3.24
CA GLN A 231 0.97 20.08 2.71
C GLN A 231 1.42 19.15 3.84
N GLN A 232 2.04 19.68 4.90
CA GLN A 232 2.47 18.86 6.04
C GLN A 232 1.29 18.10 6.70
N ILE A 233 0.12 18.73 6.82
CA ILE A 233 -1.07 18.08 7.40
C ILE A 233 -1.53 16.91 6.55
N VAL A 234 -1.65 17.09 5.23
CA VAL A 234 -2.11 16.03 4.33
C VAL A 234 -1.08 14.91 4.22
N GLU A 235 0.21 15.21 4.24
CA GLU A 235 1.28 14.21 4.20
C GLU A 235 1.29 13.34 5.46
N VAL A 236 1.18 13.95 6.64
CA VAL A 236 1.07 13.21 7.91
C VAL A 236 -0.13 12.27 7.90
N LEU A 237 -1.28 12.71 7.38
CA LEU A 237 -2.46 11.86 7.25
C LEU A 237 -2.26 10.72 6.26
N ALA A 238 -1.71 11.01 5.07
CA ALA A 238 -1.55 10.06 3.96
C ALA A 238 -0.49 8.99 4.22
N LYS A 239 0.56 9.32 4.99
CA LYS A 239 1.72 8.44 5.17
C LYS A 239 1.86 7.96 6.60
N ASN A 240 2.02 8.86 7.56
CA ASN A 240 2.28 8.50 8.96
C ASN A 240 1.05 7.82 9.59
N VAL A 241 -0.10 8.50 9.59
CA VAL A 241 -1.33 8.00 10.21
C VAL A 241 -1.86 6.79 9.44
N TRP A 242 -2.00 6.91 8.12
CA TRP A 242 -2.49 5.81 7.28
C TRP A 242 -1.60 4.57 7.37
N GLY A 243 -0.28 4.73 7.31
CA GLY A 243 0.67 3.63 7.44
C GLY A 243 0.60 2.95 8.81
N MET A 244 0.46 3.72 9.89
CA MET A 244 0.30 3.17 11.24
C MET A 244 -1.00 2.37 11.38
N LEU A 245 -2.11 2.88 10.84
CA LEU A 245 -3.39 2.15 10.82
C LEU A 245 -3.27 0.85 10.01
N GLY A 246 -2.59 0.87 8.87
CA GLY A 246 -2.33 -0.30 8.04
C GLY A 246 -1.50 -1.37 8.77
N HIS A 247 -0.45 -0.94 9.48
CA HIS A 247 0.35 -1.83 10.31
C HIS A 247 -0.48 -2.47 11.45
N ILE A 248 -1.26 -1.65 12.18
CA ILE A 248 -2.14 -2.15 13.26
C ILE A 248 -3.16 -3.15 12.70
N LEU A 249 -3.76 -2.87 11.54
CA LEU A 249 -4.69 -3.77 10.87
C LEU A 249 -4.04 -5.11 10.54
N ARG A 250 -2.84 -5.09 9.94
CA ARG A 250 -2.07 -6.30 9.63
C ARG A 250 -1.80 -7.11 10.91
N LEU A 251 -1.36 -6.48 11.99
CA LEU A 251 -1.18 -7.16 13.28
C LEU A 251 -2.46 -7.84 13.77
N LYS A 252 -3.60 -7.13 13.76
CA LYS A 252 -4.88 -7.67 14.23
C LYS A 252 -5.40 -8.82 13.37
N ILE A 253 -5.20 -8.77 12.06
CA ILE A 253 -5.50 -9.89 11.16
C ILE A 253 -4.63 -11.11 11.50
N HIS A 254 -3.32 -10.90 11.74
CA HIS A 254 -2.44 -12.01 12.09
C HIS A 254 -2.82 -12.60 13.47
N GLU A 255 -3.20 -11.77 14.46
CA GLU A 255 -3.65 -12.23 15.78
C GLU A 255 -4.91 -13.09 15.65
N HIS A 256 -5.87 -12.63 14.84
CA HIS A 256 -7.09 -13.36 14.51
C HIS A 256 -6.79 -14.75 13.92
N ILE A 257 -5.90 -14.83 12.93
CA ILE A 257 -5.52 -16.09 12.28
C ILE A 257 -4.84 -17.04 13.27
N ILE A 258 -4.04 -16.56 14.22
CA ILE A 258 -3.38 -17.42 15.23
C ILE A 258 -4.39 -17.97 16.25
N MET A 259 -5.39 -17.18 16.62
CA MET A 259 -6.41 -17.57 17.60
C MET A 259 -7.46 -18.51 17.00
N TYR A 260 -8.00 -18.17 15.83
CA TYR A 260 -9.16 -18.85 15.22
C TYR A 260 -8.77 -19.74 14.03
N GLY A 261 -7.65 -19.45 13.36
CA GLY A 261 -7.25 -20.10 12.10
C GLY A 261 -7.74 -19.33 10.86
N ASP A 262 -7.26 -19.72 9.67
CA ASP A 262 -7.74 -19.17 8.40
C ASP A 262 -9.06 -19.83 7.98
N VAL A 263 -10.15 -19.39 8.61
CA VAL A 263 -11.53 -19.80 8.30
C VAL A 263 -12.21 -18.68 7.52
N ARG A 264 -12.65 -18.97 6.29
CA ARG A 264 -13.30 -17.97 5.43
C ARG A 264 -14.70 -18.39 5.01
N LYS A 265 -15.63 -17.44 5.00
CA LYS A 265 -17.01 -17.62 4.52
C LYS A 265 -17.18 -16.92 3.17
N PRO A 266 -17.72 -17.60 2.14
CA PRO A 266 -18.00 -16.95 0.86
C PRO A 266 -19.22 -16.04 1.00
N ASN A 267 -18.99 -14.74 0.88
CA ASN A 267 -20.03 -13.71 0.85
C ASN A 267 -20.16 -13.15 -0.57
N LYS A 268 -21.40 -12.91 -0.99
CA LYS A 268 -21.68 -12.17 -2.23
C LYS A 268 -21.85 -10.70 -1.87
N ILE A 269 -21.02 -9.86 -2.46
CA ILE A 269 -21.22 -8.41 -2.40
C ILE A 269 -21.63 -7.90 -3.79
N LYS A 270 -22.52 -6.90 -3.81
CA LYS A 270 -22.89 -6.19 -5.03
C LYS A 270 -22.09 -4.91 -5.09
N PHE A 271 -21.25 -4.75 -6.11
CA PHE A 271 -20.49 -3.52 -6.32
C PHE A 271 -20.61 -3.09 -7.78
N GLY A 272 -21.06 -1.85 -8.01
CA GLY A 272 -21.20 -1.28 -9.36
C GLY A 272 -22.05 -2.15 -10.30
N GLY A 273 -23.11 -2.76 -9.78
CA GLY A 273 -24.00 -3.65 -10.54
C GLY A 273 -23.48 -5.06 -10.79
N LYS A 274 -22.24 -5.40 -10.42
CA LYS A 274 -21.66 -6.75 -10.55
C LYS A 274 -21.63 -7.47 -9.21
N GLU A 275 -21.95 -8.76 -9.22
CA GLU A 275 -21.79 -9.63 -8.04
C GLU A 275 -20.35 -10.14 -7.96
N VAL A 276 -19.66 -9.77 -6.88
CA VAL A 276 -18.31 -10.25 -6.59
C VAL A 276 -18.38 -11.19 -5.38
N ARG A 277 -17.78 -12.38 -5.51
CA ARG A 277 -17.67 -13.34 -4.41
C ARG A 277 -16.39 -13.06 -3.63
N ILE A 278 -16.52 -12.73 -2.35
CA ILE A 278 -15.41 -12.45 -1.45
C ILE A 278 -15.38 -13.47 -0.33
N LEU A 279 -14.18 -13.83 0.09
CA LEU A 279 -13.96 -14.73 1.22
C LEU A 279 -13.74 -13.90 2.48
N SER A 280 -14.75 -13.80 3.35
CA SER A 280 -14.66 -13.05 4.61
C SER A 280 -14.10 -13.90 5.74
N TRP A 281 -13.23 -13.37 6.59
CA TRP A 281 -12.80 -14.07 7.80
C TRP A 281 -13.90 -14.17 8.85
N THR A 282 -13.98 -15.32 9.52
CA THR A 282 -14.97 -15.59 10.59
C THR A 282 -14.30 -16.31 11.77
N ASP A 283 -14.84 -16.10 12.97
CA ASP A 283 -14.37 -16.72 14.21
C ASP A 283 -14.94 -18.14 14.41
N LYS A 284 -16.06 -18.44 13.75
CA LYS A 284 -16.83 -19.68 13.90
C LYS A 284 -16.77 -20.52 12.63
N GLU A 285 -16.58 -21.83 12.81
CA GLU A 285 -16.70 -22.82 11.74
C GLU A 285 -18.19 -23.17 11.57
N ASP A 286 -18.79 -22.74 10.45
CA ASP A 286 -20.15 -23.13 10.03
C ASP A 286 -20.06 -24.11 8.83
N GLU A 287 -21.15 -24.82 8.50
CA GLU A 287 -21.20 -25.78 7.36
C GLU A 287 -20.73 -25.20 6.01
N ASN A 288 -20.89 -23.88 5.82
CA ASN A 288 -20.53 -23.18 4.59
C ASN A 288 -19.14 -22.51 4.63
N THR A 289 -18.32 -22.81 5.64
CA THR A 289 -16.98 -22.21 5.78
C THR A 289 -15.91 -23.01 5.04
N ILE A 290 -15.03 -22.30 4.34
CA ILE A 290 -13.88 -22.87 3.65
C ILE A 290 -12.67 -22.73 4.57
N ARG A 291 -12.13 -23.87 5.01
CA ARG A 291 -10.91 -23.92 5.79
C ARG A 291 -9.70 -23.93 4.86
N LYS A 292 -8.87 -22.89 4.93
CA LYS A 292 -7.55 -22.94 4.31
C LYS A 292 -6.53 -23.43 5.32
N SER A 293 -5.62 -24.30 4.88
CA SER A 293 -4.54 -24.77 5.75
C SER A 293 -3.60 -23.61 6.06
N ALA A 294 -3.67 -23.09 7.29
CA ALA A 294 -2.76 -22.05 7.78
C ALA A 294 -1.29 -22.51 7.80
N LYS A 295 -0.99 -23.81 7.54
CA LYS A 295 0.39 -24.31 7.43
C LYS A 295 1.20 -23.60 6.35
N HIS A 296 0.57 -23.18 5.25
CA HIS A 296 1.25 -22.42 4.19
C HIS A 296 1.66 -21.00 4.67
N LEU A 297 0.83 -20.36 5.48
CA LEU A 297 1.10 -19.02 6.04
C LEU A 297 2.10 -19.08 7.19
N VAL A 298 1.93 -20.02 8.12
CA VAL A 298 2.77 -20.19 9.32
C VAL A 298 4.15 -20.75 8.99
N GLY A 299 4.26 -21.61 7.97
CA GLY A 299 5.54 -22.18 7.55
C GLY A 299 6.41 -21.24 6.71
N ARG A 300 5.82 -20.22 6.09
CA ARG A 300 6.51 -19.32 5.14
C ARG A 300 6.94 -17.99 5.76
N ARG A 301 6.42 -17.62 6.94
CA ARG A 301 6.72 -16.34 7.61
C ARG A 301 7.13 -16.52 9.07
N SER A 302 8.38 -16.16 9.36
CA SER A 302 8.95 -16.12 10.72
C SER A 302 8.16 -15.23 11.69
N SER A 303 7.42 -14.24 11.15
CA SER A 303 6.52 -13.35 11.87
C SER A 303 5.41 -14.08 12.63
N PHE A 304 4.75 -15.06 11.98
CA PHE A 304 3.67 -15.84 12.59
C PHE A 304 4.19 -16.70 13.75
N LEU A 305 5.38 -17.29 13.61
CA LEU A 305 6.00 -18.10 14.66
C LEU A 305 6.32 -17.24 15.89
N ARG A 306 6.99 -16.11 15.70
CA ARG A 306 7.36 -15.22 16.81
C ARG A 306 6.14 -14.60 17.47
N MET A 307 5.13 -14.20 16.69
CA MET A 307 3.92 -13.61 17.25
C MET A 307 3.11 -14.65 18.03
N ARG A 308 3.00 -15.88 17.52
CA ARG A 308 2.40 -17.00 18.27
C ARG A 308 3.11 -17.23 19.60
N ASP A 309 4.44 -17.24 19.60
CA ASP A 309 5.21 -17.49 20.82
C ASP A 309 5.07 -16.32 21.82
N GLN A 310 4.99 -15.08 21.36
CA GLN A 310 4.66 -13.92 22.19
C GLN A 310 3.24 -13.99 22.78
N MET A 311 2.25 -14.39 21.97
CA MET A 311 0.87 -14.55 22.44
C MET A 311 0.78 -15.65 23.50
N LYS A 312 1.50 -16.77 23.33
CA LYS A 312 1.61 -17.83 24.35
C LYS A 312 2.22 -17.30 25.65
N ARG A 313 3.29 -16.51 25.58
CA ARG A 313 3.91 -15.88 26.77
C ARG A 313 2.97 -14.92 27.49
N ARG A 314 2.05 -14.28 26.77
CA ARG A 314 1.02 -13.39 27.33
C ARG A 314 -0.23 -14.13 27.83
N GLY A 315 -0.26 -15.46 27.77
CA GLY A 315 -1.41 -16.27 28.19
C GLY A 315 -2.60 -16.20 27.23
N ILE A 316 -2.44 -15.67 26.02
CA ILE A 316 -3.53 -15.60 25.04
C ILE A 316 -3.73 -16.99 24.41
N PRO A 317 -4.96 -17.55 24.40
CA PRO A 317 -5.22 -18.87 23.88
C PRO A 317 -4.92 -18.93 22.38
N THR A 318 -3.91 -19.72 22.01
CA THR A 318 -3.63 -20.08 20.62
C THR A 318 -4.39 -21.35 20.24
N ARG A 319 -4.72 -21.57 18.96
CA ARG A 319 -5.46 -22.77 18.53
C ARG A 319 -4.77 -24.09 18.94
N GLY A 320 -3.44 -24.10 19.05
CA GLY A 320 -2.67 -25.25 19.56
C GLY A 320 -2.88 -25.57 21.04
N SER A 321 -3.23 -24.58 21.86
CA SER A 321 -3.54 -24.73 23.29
C SER A 321 -4.99 -25.15 23.57
N ARG A 322 -5.93 -24.89 22.64
CA ARG A 322 -7.33 -25.34 22.76
C ARG A 322 -7.53 -26.83 22.46
N GLY A 323 -6.58 -27.47 21.78
CA GLY A 323 -6.64 -28.90 21.45
C GLY A 323 -6.40 -29.85 22.62
N THR A 324 -5.87 -29.36 23.74
CA THR A 324 -5.51 -30.19 24.91
C THR A 324 -6.51 -30.13 26.06
N GLN A 325 -7.53 -29.27 26.00
CA GLN A 325 -8.55 -29.14 27.07
C GLN A 325 -9.91 -29.78 26.71
N GLY A 326 -10.02 -30.49 25.58
CA GLY A 326 -11.26 -31.13 25.13
C GLY A 326 -11.37 -32.64 25.40
N ALA A 327 -10.40 -33.25 26.09
CA ALA A 327 -10.35 -34.71 26.30
C ALA A 327 -10.19 -35.09 27.77
N SER A 328 -11.10 -34.61 28.62
CA SER A 328 -11.31 -35.18 29.95
C SER A 328 -12.79 -35.15 30.29
N ARG A 329 -13.53 -36.12 29.75
CA ARG A 329 -14.80 -36.54 30.35
C ARG A 329 -14.46 -37.19 31.71
N PRO A 330 -15.04 -36.74 32.84
CA PRO A 330 -14.94 -37.51 34.07
C PRO A 330 -15.71 -38.82 33.90
N ALA A 331 -15.04 -39.92 34.25
CA ALA A 331 -15.64 -41.25 34.31
C ALA A 331 -16.73 -41.26 35.38
N VAL A 332 -17.94 -41.65 35.00
CA VAL A 332 -19.02 -41.97 35.94
C VAL A 332 -18.87 -43.45 36.31
N PRO A 333 -18.75 -43.80 37.60
CA PRO A 333 -18.70 -45.20 38.02
C PRO A 333 -20.10 -45.83 37.99
N SER A 334 -20.14 -47.06 37.50
CA SER A 334 -21.31 -47.94 37.47
C SER A 334 -21.61 -48.52 38.85
N THR A 335 -22.86 -48.43 39.29
CA THR A 335 -23.40 -49.31 40.33
C THR A 335 -24.84 -49.71 40.00
N THR A 336 -25.10 -50.97 40.31
CA THR A 336 -26.23 -51.81 39.93
C THR A 336 -27.38 -51.73 40.94
N SER A 337 -28.61 -51.92 40.44
CA SER A 337 -29.77 -52.55 41.09
C SER A 337 -30.54 -51.82 42.21
N SER A 338 -31.81 -51.48 41.96
CA SER A 338 -32.97 -52.22 42.51
C SER A 338 -34.32 -51.70 41.96
N MET A 339 -35.30 -52.60 41.95
CA MET A 339 -36.66 -52.47 41.44
C MET A 339 -37.52 -51.53 42.29
N THR A 340 -38.50 -50.85 41.69
CA THR A 340 -39.92 -50.81 42.16
C THR A 340 -40.86 -50.09 41.18
N ALA A 341 -41.91 -50.82 40.83
CA ALA A 341 -43.30 -50.47 40.45
C ALA A 341 -43.70 -49.15 39.73
N GLU A 342 -44.48 -49.36 38.66
CA GLU A 342 -45.51 -48.55 37.96
C GLU A 342 -46.55 -47.84 38.89
N PRO A 343 -47.48 -46.93 38.42
CA PRO A 343 -48.12 -46.90 37.08
C PRO A 343 -48.50 -45.54 36.43
N SER A 344 -48.71 -45.63 35.10
CA SER A 344 -49.71 -44.97 34.24
C SER A 344 -49.81 -43.44 34.09
N THR A 345 -49.76 -42.95 32.84
CA THR A 345 -50.94 -42.38 32.13
C THR A 345 -50.67 -42.05 30.66
N ARG A 346 -51.16 -42.97 29.81
CA ARG A 346 -51.89 -42.78 28.56
C ARG A 346 -52.08 -41.33 28.04
N THR A 347 -51.55 -41.00 26.86
CA THR A 347 -52.37 -40.37 25.79
C THR A 347 -51.82 -40.69 24.40
N ARG A 348 -52.75 -40.94 23.48
CA ARG A 348 -52.65 -41.63 22.20
C ARG A 348 -53.04 -40.64 21.11
N ARG A 349 -52.27 -40.50 20.02
CA ARG A 349 -52.74 -40.02 18.69
C ARG A 349 -51.72 -40.43 17.63
N ARG A 350 -51.91 -41.59 16.99
CA ARG A 350 -52.52 -41.81 15.66
C ARG A 350 -51.84 -41.06 14.51
N VAL A 351 -50.98 -41.84 13.86
CA VAL A 351 -50.53 -41.79 12.46
C VAL A 351 -51.72 -41.83 11.49
N PRO A 352 -51.55 -41.33 10.24
CA PRO A 352 -51.79 -42.23 9.11
C PRO A 352 -50.61 -42.31 8.14
N GLN A 353 -50.34 -43.55 7.74
CA GLN A 353 -49.45 -43.98 6.68
C GLN A 353 -50.05 -43.69 5.30
N ARG A 354 -49.18 -43.38 4.34
CA ARG A 354 -49.18 -43.84 2.93
C ARG A 354 -47.90 -43.25 2.30
N GLY A 355 -47.00 -43.97 1.64
CA GLY A 355 -46.92 -45.37 1.26
C GLY A 355 -46.14 -45.47 -0.07
N ARG A 356 -44.98 -46.15 -0.06
CA ARG A 356 -44.31 -46.86 -1.19
C ARG A 356 -43.85 -45.97 -2.39
N LYS A 357 -42.80 -46.27 -3.16
CA LYS A 357 -42.00 -47.48 -3.48
C LYS A 357 -40.79 -47.01 -4.33
N GLY A 358 -39.66 -47.74 -4.32
CA GLY A 358 -38.66 -47.68 -5.40
C GLY A 358 -37.18 -47.67 -4.97
N ARG A 359 -36.59 -48.86 -4.76
CA ARG A 359 -35.13 -49.14 -4.76
C ARG A 359 -34.65 -49.36 -6.24
N PRO A 360 -33.39 -49.79 -6.51
CA PRO A 360 -32.09 -49.18 -6.25
C PRO A 360 -31.25 -49.09 -7.56
N GLY A 361 -30.17 -48.31 -7.59
CA GLY A 361 -29.28 -48.24 -8.76
C GLY A 361 -27.84 -47.88 -8.42
N SER A 362 -27.02 -48.92 -8.31
CA SER A 362 -25.57 -49.03 -8.57
C SER A 362 -24.69 -47.76 -8.65
N ALA A 363 -23.64 -47.78 -7.81
CA ALA A 363 -22.42 -46.99 -7.96
C ALA A 363 -21.66 -47.28 -9.27
N PRO A 364 -20.78 -46.36 -9.67
CA PRO A 364 -19.41 -46.77 -9.98
C PRO A 364 -18.34 -45.89 -9.30
N SER A 365 -17.27 -46.56 -8.88
CA SER A 365 -16.02 -45.98 -8.35
C SER A 365 -15.04 -45.66 -9.53
N PRO A 366 -13.80 -45.21 -9.31
CA PRO A 366 -13.33 -43.88 -9.70
C PRO A 366 -12.40 -43.90 -10.92
N ARG A 367 -12.47 -42.87 -11.79
CA ARG A 367 -11.44 -42.65 -12.83
C ARG A 367 -10.29 -41.80 -12.31
N ARG A 368 -9.11 -42.42 -12.28
CA ARG A 368 -7.78 -41.82 -12.23
C ARG A 368 -7.47 -41.07 -13.54
N GLY A 369 -6.67 -40.01 -13.43
CA GLY A 369 -6.02 -39.30 -14.55
C GLY A 369 -6.37 -37.80 -14.53
N ALA A 370 -5.47 -36.83 -14.55
CA ALA A 370 -4.02 -36.83 -14.67
C ALA A 370 -3.50 -35.57 -13.95
N ALA A 371 -2.35 -35.69 -13.29
CA ALA A 371 -1.66 -34.56 -12.70
C ALA A 371 -1.13 -33.64 -13.82
N ALA A 372 -1.60 -32.40 -13.85
CA ALA A 372 -0.98 -31.35 -14.65
C ALA A 372 0.40 -31.03 -14.06
N ALA A 373 1.45 -31.29 -14.83
CA ALA A 373 2.82 -30.93 -14.49
C ALA A 373 2.97 -29.40 -14.45
N PRO A 374 3.74 -28.83 -13.50
CA PRO A 374 4.04 -27.41 -13.49
C PRO A 374 5.01 -27.05 -14.63
N PRO A 375 4.94 -25.83 -15.19
CA PRO A 375 5.85 -25.40 -16.24
C PRO A 375 7.28 -25.28 -15.71
N LYS A 376 8.20 -25.97 -16.37
CA LYS A 376 9.65 -25.86 -16.16
C LYS A 376 10.11 -24.47 -16.59
N TRP A 377 10.35 -23.58 -15.63
CA TRP A 377 11.11 -22.36 -15.87
C TRP A 377 12.53 -22.73 -16.27
N ARG A 378 12.83 -22.55 -17.56
CA ARG A 378 14.16 -22.71 -18.15
C ARG A 378 15.03 -21.60 -17.57
N ARG A 379 15.94 -21.95 -16.64
CA ARG A 379 17.05 -21.07 -16.24
C ARG A 379 17.85 -20.70 -17.49
N LEU A 380 17.72 -19.45 -17.92
CA LEU A 380 18.74 -18.82 -18.77
C LEU A 380 20.00 -18.73 -17.92
N ARG A 381 20.96 -19.64 -18.18
CA ARG A 381 22.34 -19.48 -17.75
C ARG A 381 22.90 -18.30 -18.51
N LEU A 382 23.17 -17.19 -17.81
CA LEU A 382 24.12 -16.18 -18.26
C LEU A 382 25.48 -16.87 -18.33
N GLY A 383 25.88 -17.23 -19.54
CA GLY A 383 27.22 -17.69 -19.83
C GLY A 383 28.18 -16.52 -19.70
N SER A 384 29.08 -16.62 -18.72
CA SER A 384 30.33 -15.89 -18.69
C SER A 384 31.13 -16.23 -19.94
N ARG A 385 31.44 -15.22 -20.76
CA ARG A 385 32.51 -15.32 -21.75
C ARG A 385 33.51 -14.19 -21.55
N THR A 386 34.65 -14.65 -21.05
CA THR A 386 35.95 -14.03 -20.92
C THR A 386 36.48 -13.45 -22.24
N SER A 387 37.09 -12.27 -22.10
CA SER A 387 38.30 -11.78 -22.77
C SER A 387 38.61 -12.23 -24.21
N ARG A 388 38.64 -11.27 -25.14
CA ARG A 388 39.67 -11.23 -26.20
C ARG A 388 40.03 -9.78 -26.56
N GLN A 389 41.33 -9.52 -26.49
CA GLN A 389 42.05 -8.29 -26.85
C GLN A 389 42.25 -8.18 -28.40
N PRO A 390 42.88 -7.11 -28.92
CA PRO A 390 42.41 -6.38 -30.10
C PRO A 390 43.12 -6.77 -31.41
N ALA A 391 42.47 -6.48 -32.54
CA ALA A 391 43.07 -6.55 -33.87
C ALA A 391 43.48 -5.15 -34.36
N ARG A 392 44.74 -5.04 -34.76
CA ARG A 392 45.40 -3.89 -35.39
C ARG A 392 45.04 -3.76 -36.87
N GLY A 393 45.07 -2.53 -37.38
CA GLY A 393 45.45 -2.20 -38.76
C GLY A 393 44.62 -1.08 -39.41
N PRO A 394 45.09 -0.39 -40.46
CA PRO A 394 46.46 0.01 -40.79
C PRO A 394 46.61 1.55 -40.90
N ARG A 395 47.88 1.98 -40.84
CA ARG A 395 48.33 3.36 -41.02
C ARG A 395 48.21 3.80 -42.48
N HIS A 396 47.61 4.96 -42.73
CA HIS A 396 47.83 5.74 -43.95
C HIS A 396 48.40 7.11 -43.60
N ARG A 397 49.65 7.35 -44.04
CA ARG A 397 50.21 8.69 -44.27
C ARG A 397 49.70 9.19 -45.62
N PRO A 398 49.61 10.51 -45.80
CA PRO A 398 50.35 11.10 -46.91
C PRO A 398 51.20 12.30 -46.50
N ARG A 399 52.09 12.62 -47.44
CA ARG A 399 53.23 13.53 -47.41
C ARG A 399 52.85 15.00 -47.35
N SER A 400 53.79 15.76 -46.81
CA SER A 400 54.03 17.19 -46.98
C SER A 400 54.13 17.63 -48.45
N SER A 401 53.61 18.82 -48.73
CA SER A 401 54.20 19.77 -49.69
C SER A 401 53.92 21.21 -49.25
N SER A 402 54.99 21.99 -49.31
CA SER A 402 55.18 23.40 -48.97
C SER A 402 54.63 24.37 -50.05
N SER A 403 54.76 25.68 -49.74
CA SER A 403 54.58 26.89 -50.57
C SER A 403 53.14 27.38 -50.74
N SER A 404 52.78 28.68 -50.76
CA SER A 404 53.45 29.97 -50.56
C SER A 404 52.36 31.06 -50.65
N SER A 405 52.53 32.22 -49.99
CA SER A 405 52.06 33.57 -50.39
C SER A 405 50.58 33.74 -50.82
N ARG A 406 49.73 34.49 -50.11
CA ARG A 406 49.62 35.97 -50.08
C ARG A 406 48.57 36.37 -49.06
#